data_AF-A0A559ME16-F1
#
_entry.id   AF-A0A559ME16-F1
#
_cell.length_a   1.000
_cell.length_b   1.000
_cell.length_c   1.000
_cell.angle_alpha   90.00
_cell.angle_beta   90.00
_cell.angle_gamma   90.00
#
_symmetry.space_group_name_H-M   'P 1'
#
loop_
_entity.id
_entity.type
_entity.pdbx_description
1 polymer ?
#
loop_
_entity_poly.entity_id
_entity_poly.type
_entity_poly.pdbx_seq_one_letter_code
_entity_poly.pdbx_strand_id
1 'polypeptide(L)'
;MSTLTLTHPAPAHLASSFFEKPSTHFCAPRSPILPLLSLLDLIQATTYELSPPPSPSNMSKVPEMQEVSSLFAARAVETELPPPPYAPAPLSRPQNPGFCEHAFSERKANTIPGGGRTGSQYFEPCTCGFVVSDSIPVSYKEGWPGWIDPSVNYRWESHIPPSNPTFASDKKLDLEEGGGERLGCWICYEYDGVWKGGMGVEEWYAHFRGHVRAEGYRVCRGKTGGMQRRRNCGVEGCSKVHS
;
A
#
# COMPACT_ATOMS: atom_id res chain seq x y z
N MET A 1 6.41 48.28 50.38
CA MET A 1 6.42 49.01 49.10
C MET A 1 5.58 48.23 48.10
N SER A 2 4.91 48.98 47.24
CA SER A 2 3.62 48.71 46.59
C SER A 2 3.51 47.48 45.69
N THR A 3 2.30 46.90 45.76
CA THR A 3 1.63 46.02 44.79
C THR A 3 1.50 46.67 43.41
N LEU A 4 1.70 45.89 42.34
CA LEU A 4 1.21 46.21 41.00
C LEU A 4 0.49 44.99 40.41
N THR A 5 -0.83 45.08 40.38
CA THR A 5 -1.76 44.19 39.72
C THR A 5 -1.92 44.68 38.28
N LEU A 6 -1.59 43.85 37.28
CA LEU A 6 -1.82 44.17 35.88
C LEU A 6 -3.07 43.43 35.38
N THR A 7 -4.19 44.15 35.31
CA THR A 7 -5.43 43.73 34.67
C THR A 7 -5.41 44.18 33.21
N HIS A 8 -5.50 43.23 32.26
CA HIS A 8 -5.80 43.54 30.86
C HIS A 8 -7.28 43.27 30.54
N PRO A 9 -7.96 44.18 29.81
CA PRO A 9 -9.36 44.02 29.45
C PRO A 9 -9.53 43.15 28.19
N ALA A 10 -10.63 42.41 28.16
CA ALA A 10 -11.15 41.74 26.97
C ALA A 10 -11.73 42.76 25.97
N PRO A 11 -11.63 42.54 24.65
CA PRO A 11 -12.50 43.20 23.70
C PRO A 11 -13.76 42.37 23.45
N ALA A 12 -14.88 43.08 23.54
CA ALA A 12 -16.22 42.64 23.22
C ALA A 12 -16.49 42.76 21.71
N HIS A 13 -17.35 41.87 21.22
CA HIS A 13 -18.30 41.99 20.10
C HIS A 13 -17.82 42.55 18.75
N LEU A 14 -18.07 41.81 17.67
CA LEU A 14 -18.90 42.30 16.57
C LEU A 14 -19.54 41.14 15.81
N ALA A 15 -20.80 41.35 15.45
CA ALA A 15 -21.73 40.40 14.87
C ALA A 15 -21.73 40.45 13.34
N SER A 16 -22.38 39.43 12.76
CA SER A 16 -23.07 39.44 11.48
C SER A 16 -22.21 39.43 10.21
N SER A 17 -22.39 38.43 9.35
CA SER A 17 -23.46 38.44 8.35
C SER A 17 -23.44 37.17 7.50
N PHE A 18 -24.65 36.72 7.19
CA PHE A 18 -25.06 35.96 6.00
C PHE A 18 -24.01 35.88 4.88
N PHE A 19 -23.72 34.66 4.41
CA PHE A 19 -23.37 34.46 3.01
C PHE A 19 -24.16 33.29 2.43
N GLU A 20 -24.74 33.58 1.28
CA GLU A 20 -25.76 32.85 0.56
C GLU A 20 -25.22 31.57 -0.07
N LYS A 21 -26.11 30.59 -0.23
CA LYS A 21 -25.97 29.50 -1.20
C LYS A 21 -26.04 30.06 -2.62
N PRO A 22 -25.16 29.62 -3.53
CA PRO A 22 -25.52 29.36 -4.93
C PRO A 22 -25.73 27.84 -5.08
N SER A 23 -26.95 27.36 -5.30
CA SER A 23 -27.67 27.30 -6.58
C SER A 23 -26.93 26.49 -7.65
N THR A 24 -27.43 25.27 -7.80
CA THR A 24 -27.53 24.39 -8.97
C THR A 24 -26.90 24.88 -10.28
N HIS A 25 -25.83 24.20 -10.71
CA HIS A 25 -25.60 23.82 -12.09
C HIS A 25 -24.66 22.60 -12.13
N PHE A 26 -25.22 21.40 -12.23
CA PHE A 26 -24.47 20.24 -12.70
C PHE A 26 -25.02 19.86 -14.07
N CYS A 27 -24.27 20.25 -15.11
CA CYS A 27 -24.44 19.72 -16.45
C CYS A 27 -24.04 18.24 -16.43
N ALA A 28 -24.91 17.40 -16.98
CA ALA A 28 -24.62 16.00 -17.25
C ALA A 28 -23.54 15.88 -18.35
N PRO A 29 -22.54 15.02 -18.19
CA PRO A 29 -21.89 14.40 -19.33
C PRO A 29 -22.74 13.21 -19.80
N ARG A 30 -23.22 13.31 -21.05
CA ARG A 30 -23.71 12.17 -21.84
C ARG A 30 -22.59 11.15 -21.99
N SER A 31 -22.72 10.00 -21.35
CA SER A 31 -21.91 8.82 -21.69
C SER A 31 -22.43 8.21 -22.99
N PRO A 32 -21.57 7.86 -23.95
CA PRO A 32 -21.97 7.12 -25.13
C PRO A 32 -22.42 5.71 -24.73
N ILE A 33 -23.60 5.34 -25.23
CA ILE A 33 -24.14 3.98 -25.22
C ILE A 33 -23.18 3.12 -26.05
N LEU A 34 -22.43 2.24 -25.39
CA LEU A 34 -21.71 1.16 -26.07
C LEU A 34 -22.73 0.12 -26.55
N PRO A 35 -22.62 -0.38 -27.79
CA PRO A 35 -23.50 -1.43 -28.26
C PRO A 35 -23.25 -2.72 -27.47
N LEU A 36 -24.33 -3.26 -26.90
CA LEU A 36 -24.43 -4.65 -26.41
C LEU A 36 -24.09 -5.59 -27.56
N LEU A 37 -22.81 -5.95 -27.68
CA LEU A 37 -22.40 -7.07 -28.52
C LEU A 37 -22.81 -8.37 -27.84
N SER A 38 -23.60 -9.12 -28.60
CA SER A 38 -24.12 -10.47 -28.37
C SER A 38 -23.10 -11.40 -27.72
N LEU A 39 -23.31 -11.72 -26.44
CA LEU A 39 -22.62 -12.78 -25.71
C LEU A 39 -23.20 -14.19 -26.01
N LEU A 40 -23.99 -14.33 -27.08
CA LEU A 40 -24.75 -15.54 -27.40
C LEU A 40 -24.20 -16.38 -28.56
N ASP A 41 -23.15 -15.94 -29.26
CA ASP A 41 -22.58 -16.68 -30.41
C ASP A 41 -21.24 -17.39 -30.12
N LEU A 42 -20.74 -17.36 -28.87
CA LEU A 42 -19.53 -18.10 -28.47
C LEU A 42 -19.83 -19.31 -27.58
N ILE A 43 -20.99 -19.93 -27.77
CA ILE A 43 -21.33 -21.25 -27.21
C ILE A 43 -21.98 -22.07 -28.33
N GLN A 44 -21.23 -22.38 -29.37
CA GLN A 44 -21.58 -23.47 -30.28
C GLN A 44 -20.39 -24.41 -30.50
N ALA A 45 -20.64 -25.65 -30.09
CA ALA A 45 -20.12 -26.89 -30.67
C ALA A 45 -18.65 -27.28 -30.39
N THR A 46 -18.35 -27.58 -29.13
CA THR A 46 -17.51 -28.76 -28.83
C THR A 46 -18.39 -29.85 -28.25
N THR A 47 -19.07 -30.59 -29.13
CA THR A 47 -19.74 -31.85 -28.84
C THR A 47 -18.66 -32.88 -28.54
N TYR A 48 -18.36 -33.10 -27.26
CA TYR A 48 -17.59 -34.26 -26.82
C TYR A 48 -18.54 -35.48 -26.79
N GLU A 49 -18.29 -36.44 -27.67
CA GLU A 49 -18.87 -37.78 -27.59
C GLU A 49 -18.47 -38.43 -26.26
N LEU A 50 -19.45 -38.71 -25.40
CA LEU A 50 -19.29 -39.57 -24.24
C LEU A 50 -19.29 -41.02 -24.72
N SER A 51 -18.09 -41.59 -24.87
CA SER A 51 -17.93 -43.04 -24.94
C SER A 51 -18.29 -43.69 -23.60
N PRO A 52 -18.93 -44.86 -23.58
CA PRO A 52 -19.29 -45.55 -22.35
C PRO A 52 -18.06 -46.05 -21.59
N PRO A 53 -18.13 -46.15 -20.24
CA PRO A 53 -17.02 -46.65 -19.44
C PRO A 53 -16.78 -48.15 -19.68
N PRO A 54 -15.51 -48.60 -19.81
CA PRO A 54 -15.20 -50.02 -19.80
C PRO A 54 -15.36 -50.60 -18.39
N SER A 55 -15.97 -51.79 -18.33
CA SER A 55 -16.15 -52.61 -17.12
C SER A 55 -14.81 -52.93 -16.43
N PRO A 56 -14.82 -53.12 -15.09
CA PRO A 56 -13.60 -53.34 -14.32
C PRO A 56 -13.09 -54.77 -14.52
N SER A 57 -11.89 -54.89 -15.10
CA SER A 57 -11.18 -56.17 -15.21
C SER A 57 -9.87 -56.13 -14.43
N ASN A 58 -9.81 -57.03 -13.46
CA ASN A 58 -8.70 -57.63 -12.74
C ASN A 58 -7.25 -57.18 -12.99
N MET A 59 -6.58 -56.92 -11.85
CA MET A 59 -5.22 -57.32 -11.48
C MET A 59 -4.07 -57.04 -12.46
N SER A 60 -3.18 -56.11 -12.06
CA SER A 60 -1.73 -56.39 -12.11
C SER A 60 -0.95 -55.43 -11.24
N LYS A 61 -0.12 -56.01 -10.37
CA LYS A 61 0.98 -55.37 -9.67
C LYS A 61 1.92 -54.73 -10.70
N VAL A 62 2.21 -53.45 -10.55
CA VAL A 62 3.26 -52.74 -11.28
C VAL A 62 4.15 -52.03 -10.26
N PRO A 63 5.48 -52.03 -10.47
CA PRO A 63 6.45 -52.01 -9.39
C PRO A 63 6.78 -50.61 -8.90
N GLU A 64 7.22 -50.61 -7.64
CA GLU A 64 7.92 -49.58 -6.91
C GLU A 64 9.01 -48.90 -7.77
N MET A 65 8.70 -47.70 -8.25
CA MET A 65 9.68 -46.79 -8.85
C MET A 65 10.32 -45.96 -7.73
N GLN A 66 11.52 -46.40 -7.34
CA GLN A 66 12.42 -45.69 -6.46
C GLN A 66 12.85 -44.33 -7.03
N GLU A 67 12.85 -43.35 -6.14
CA GLU A 67 13.82 -42.26 -5.98
C GLU A 67 14.45 -41.65 -7.24
N VAL A 68 13.80 -40.62 -7.78
CA VAL A 68 14.51 -39.56 -8.54
C VAL A 68 14.00 -38.16 -8.17
N SER A 69 13.79 -37.90 -6.88
CA SER A 69 13.35 -36.58 -6.40
C SER A 69 14.36 -35.83 -5.51
N SER A 70 15.59 -36.36 -5.36
CA SER A 70 16.56 -35.82 -4.39
C SER A 70 17.66 -34.91 -4.97
N LEU A 71 17.51 -34.42 -6.22
CA LEU A 71 18.54 -33.57 -6.87
C LEU A 71 18.15 -32.08 -7.06
N PHE A 72 16.96 -31.66 -6.64
CA PHE A 72 16.56 -30.25 -6.69
C PHE A 72 16.50 -29.56 -5.32
N ALA A 73 16.88 -30.24 -4.24
CA ALA A 73 16.88 -29.69 -2.87
C ALA A 73 18.16 -28.89 -2.51
N ALA A 74 19.01 -28.55 -3.48
CA ALA A 74 20.30 -27.92 -3.22
C ALA A 74 20.52 -26.65 -4.07
N ARG A 75 19.84 -25.55 -3.69
CA ARG A 75 20.17 -24.13 -3.99
C ARG A 75 19.05 -23.26 -3.42
N ALA A 76 19.20 -22.44 -2.39
CA ALA A 76 20.37 -21.88 -1.74
C ALA A 76 20.09 -21.84 -0.24
N VAL A 77 21.03 -22.35 0.56
CA VAL A 77 21.16 -21.92 1.95
C VAL A 77 21.74 -20.51 1.85
N GLU A 78 20.87 -19.50 1.76
CA GLU A 78 21.26 -18.14 2.10
C GLU A 78 21.89 -18.22 3.48
N THR A 79 23.15 -17.86 3.56
CA THR A 79 23.89 -17.76 4.82
C THR A 79 23.10 -16.78 5.68
N GLU A 80 22.44 -17.34 6.69
CA GLU A 80 21.42 -16.73 7.53
C GLU A 80 22.07 -15.74 8.51
N LEU A 81 22.75 -14.71 7.98
CA LEU A 81 23.11 -13.57 8.82
C LEU A 81 21.81 -13.02 9.40
N PRO A 82 21.68 -12.89 10.73
CA PRO A 82 20.49 -12.34 11.34
C PRO A 82 20.24 -10.97 10.70
N PRO A 83 18.97 -10.60 10.43
CA PRO A 83 18.72 -9.28 9.87
C PRO A 83 19.35 -8.28 10.84
N PRO A 84 19.93 -7.17 10.35
CA PRO A 84 20.21 -6.03 11.22
C PRO A 84 18.98 -5.85 12.12
N PRO A 85 19.15 -5.74 13.44
CA PRO A 85 18.01 -5.44 14.30
C PRO A 85 17.52 -4.08 13.83
N TYR A 86 16.45 -4.08 13.03
CA TYR A 86 15.76 -2.89 12.58
C TYR A 86 15.01 -2.32 13.79
N ALA A 87 15.78 -1.89 14.79
CA ALA A 87 15.27 -1.06 15.86
C ALA A 87 14.90 0.26 15.18
N PRO A 88 13.67 0.76 15.38
CA PRO A 88 13.31 2.10 14.92
C PRO A 88 14.38 3.09 15.40
N ALA A 89 14.74 4.05 14.54
CA ALA A 89 15.63 5.12 14.92
C ALA A 89 15.10 5.78 16.21
N PRO A 90 15.97 6.15 17.17
CA PRO A 90 15.55 6.85 18.38
C PRO A 90 15.11 8.28 18.02
N LEU A 91 13.91 8.41 17.47
CA LEU A 91 13.27 9.68 17.20
C LEU A 91 12.67 10.19 18.50
N SER A 92 13.20 11.32 19.00
CA SER A 92 12.78 11.98 20.25
C SER A 92 11.28 12.35 20.28
N ARG A 93 10.64 12.40 19.11
CA ARG A 93 9.22 12.14 18.83
C ARG A 93 9.11 11.90 17.33
N PRO A 94 8.40 10.87 16.84
CA PRO A 94 8.09 10.80 15.42
C PRO A 94 7.10 11.91 15.12
N GLN A 95 7.60 13.08 14.74
CA GLN A 95 6.77 14.14 14.16
C GLN A 95 6.30 13.66 12.78
N ASN A 96 5.16 14.13 12.29
CA ASN A 96 4.77 13.80 10.93
C ASN A 96 5.70 14.55 9.95
N PRO A 97 6.60 13.88 9.20
CA PRO A 97 7.58 14.55 8.33
C PRO A 97 6.98 15.14 7.04
N GLY A 98 5.67 14.95 6.82
CA GLY A 98 4.98 15.42 5.61
C GLY A 98 3.99 14.43 5.01
N PHE A 99 3.72 13.30 5.67
CA PHE A 99 2.61 12.43 5.29
C PHE A 99 1.27 13.13 5.52
N CYS A 100 0.22 12.62 4.88
CA CYS A 100 -1.12 13.02 5.25
C CYS A 100 -1.39 12.64 6.72
N GLU A 101 -2.10 13.49 7.46
CA GLU A 101 -2.41 13.25 8.86
C GLU A 101 -3.16 11.93 9.09
N HIS A 102 -4.05 11.57 8.15
CA HIS A 102 -4.76 10.30 8.21
C HIS A 102 -3.85 9.10 7.89
N ALA A 103 -2.95 9.23 6.92
CA ALA A 103 -1.91 8.22 6.65
C ALA A 103 -1.03 7.99 7.88
N PHE A 104 -0.57 9.08 8.49
CA PHE A 104 0.28 9.05 9.67
C PHE A 104 -0.42 8.41 10.87
N SER A 105 -1.68 8.77 11.11
CA SER A 105 -2.49 8.21 12.20
C SER A 105 -2.83 6.74 12.00
N GLU A 106 -3.09 6.32 10.76
CA GLU A 106 -3.42 4.95 10.40
C GLU A 106 -2.29 3.97 10.73
N ARG A 107 -1.02 4.37 10.56
CA ARG A 107 0.13 3.55 10.95
C ARG A 107 0.10 3.20 12.43
N LYS A 108 -0.22 4.18 13.28
CA LYS A 108 -0.37 3.96 14.73
C LYS A 108 -1.58 3.08 15.02
N ALA A 109 -2.67 3.23 14.27
CA ALA A 109 -3.85 2.38 14.43
C ALA A 109 -3.54 0.90 14.08
N ASN A 110 -2.72 0.66 13.05
CA ASN A 110 -2.33 -0.68 12.60
C ASN A 110 -1.38 -1.42 13.54
N THR A 111 -0.91 -0.80 14.62
CA THR A 111 -0.19 -1.49 15.70
C THR A 111 -1.14 -2.14 16.71
N ILE A 112 -2.43 -1.80 16.71
CA ILE A 112 -3.42 -2.27 17.67
C ILE A 112 -4.27 -3.37 17.02
N PRO A 113 -4.49 -4.53 17.68
CA PRO A 113 -5.44 -5.54 17.21
C PRO A 113 -6.82 -4.94 16.93
N GLY A 114 -7.33 -5.14 15.71
CA GLY A 114 -8.61 -4.56 15.26
C GLY A 114 -8.57 -3.06 14.89
N GLY A 115 -7.46 -2.35 15.11
CA GLY A 115 -7.31 -0.92 14.77
C GLY A 115 -6.82 -0.68 13.35
N GLY A 116 -7.25 0.40 12.71
CA GLY A 116 -6.93 0.71 11.31
C GLY A 116 -7.98 0.21 10.31
N ARG A 117 -7.92 0.73 9.10
CA ARG A 117 -8.87 0.50 7.99
C ARG A 117 -8.98 -0.97 7.58
N THR A 118 -10.12 -1.38 7.06
CA THR A 118 -10.30 -2.70 6.41
C THR A 118 -9.69 -2.69 5.00
N GLY A 119 -9.54 -3.87 4.38
CA GLY A 119 -8.99 -3.97 3.02
C GLY A 119 -9.73 -3.11 1.99
N SER A 120 -11.07 -3.10 2.03
CA SER A 120 -11.89 -2.29 1.13
C SER A 120 -11.78 -0.78 1.40
N GLN A 121 -11.62 -0.39 2.67
CA GLN A 121 -11.53 1.01 3.06
C GLN A 121 -10.26 1.70 2.54
N TYR A 122 -9.19 1.00 2.18
CA TYR A 122 -8.02 1.67 1.60
C TYR A 122 -8.29 2.30 0.24
N PHE A 123 -9.24 1.75 -0.52
CA PHE A 123 -9.63 2.27 -1.83
C PHE A 123 -10.60 3.45 -1.74
N GLU A 124 -11.12 3.76 -0.55
CA GLU A 124 -11.93 4.96 -0.33
C GLU A 124 -11.04 6.22 -0.34
N PRO A 125 -11.49 7.32 -0.98
CA PRO A 125 -10.75 8.57 -0.98
C PRO A 125 -10.37 9.01 0.45
N CYS A 126 -9.13 9.42 0.61
CA CYS A 126 -8.69 10.12 1.81
C CYS A 126 -9.33 11.52 1.84
N THR A 127 -9.47 12.10 3.03
CA THR A 127 -9.96 13.47 3.21
C THR A 127 -9.07 14.52 2.54
N CYS A 128 -7.79 14.20 2.29
CA CYS A 128 -6.90 15.07 1.51
C CYS A 128 -7.08 14.92 -0.02
N GLY A 129 -8.02 14.10 -0.47
CA GLY A 129 -8.30 13.84 -1.89
C GLY A 129 -7.49 12.71 -2.51
N PHE A 130 -6.53 12.11 -1.77
CA PHE A 130 -5.75 10.97 -2.26
C PHE A 130 -6.63 9.73 -2.46
N VAL A 131 -6.44 9.04 -3.60
CA VAL A 131 -7.07 7.74 -3.89
C VAL A 131 -5.94 6.77 -4.24
N VAL A 132 -5.91 5.62 -3.56
CA VAL A 132 -4.90 4.59 -3.83
C VAL A 132 -5.32 3.74 -5.03
N SER A 133 -4.42 3.55 -5.99
CA SER A 133 -4.58 2.52 -7.02
C SER A 133 -4.19 1.13 -6.50
N ASP A 134 -4.85 0.09 -7.02
CA ASP A 134 -4.49 -1.32 -6.85
C ASP A 134 -3.33 -1.76 -7.75
N SER A 135 -2.92 -0.92 -8.71
CA SER A 135 -1.90 -1.26 -9.70
C SER A 135 -0.49 -1.16 -9.12
N ILE A 136 0.32 -2.20 -9.36
CA ILE A 136 1.76 -2.20 -9.04
C ILE A 136 2.50 -2.02 -10.35
N PRO A 137 3.40 -1.04 -10.46
CA PRO A 137 4.26 -0.85 -11.62
C PRO A 137 4.91 -2.14 -12.12
N VAL A 138 4.92 -2.36 -13.44
CA VAL A 138 5.58 -3.52 -14.06
C VAL A 138 7.09 -3.49 -13.78
N SER A 139 7.69 -2.29 -13.82
CA SER A 139 9.11 -2.01 -13.52
C SER A 139 9.56 -2.55 -12.15
N TYR A 140 8.66 -2.57 -11.17
CA TYR A 140 8.94 -3.06 -9.83
C TYR A 140 9.22 -4.58 -9.81
N LYS A 141 8.51 -5.34 -10.66
CA LYS A 141 8.56 -6.80 -10.71
C LYS A 141 9.65 -7.32 -11.64
N GLU A 142 10.09 -6.48 -12.58
CA GLU A 142 11.03 -6.86 -13.63
C GLU A 142 12.36 -7.35 -13.06
N GLY A 143 12.79 -8.56 -13.46
CA GLY A 143 14.05 -9.15 -13.03
C GLY A 143 14.15 -9.45 -11.53
N TRP A 144 13.01 -9.61 -10.83
CA TRP A 144 12.97 -10.01 -9.42
C TRP A 144 12.02 -11.19 -9.16
N PRO A 145 12.50 -12.42 -9.38
CA PRO A 145 11.76 -13.62 -9.00
C PRO A 145 11.51 -13.63 -7.48
N GLY A 146 10.26 -13.81 -7.06
CA GLY A 146 9.91 -13.82 -5.63
C GLY A 146 9.79 -12.44 -4.97
N TRP A 147 9.57 -11.39 -5.78
CA TRP A 147 9.25 -10.03 -5.33
C TRP A 147 8.14 -10.01 -4.28
N ILE A 148 8.17 -8.98 -3.44
CA ILE A 148 7.19 -8.82 -2.36
C ILE A 148 6.17 -7.80 -2.77
N ASP A 149 4.90 -8.16 -2.66
CA ASP A 149 3.81 -7.23 -2.87
C ASP A 149 3.71 -6.23 -1.71
N PRO A 150 4.04 -4.94 -1.91
CA PRO A 150 3.79 -3.93 -0.90
C PRO A 150 2.28 -3.83 -0.74
N SER A 151 1.79 -4.03 0.48
CA SER A 151 0.35 -4.06 0.70
C SER A 151 -0.27 -2.72 0.30
N VAL A 152 -1.54 -2.74 -0.13
CA VAL A 152 -2.30 -1.50 -0.37
C VAL A 152 -2.29 -0.60 0.87
N ASN A 153 -2.24 -1.18 2.08
CA ASN A 153 -2.08 -0.44 3.32
C ASN A 153 -0.75 0.33 3.34
N TYR A 154 0.35 -0.34 3.03
CA TYR A 154 1.69 0.26 3.01
C TYR A 154 1.76 1.47 2.05
N ARG A 155 1.17 1.35 0.86
CA ARG A 155 1.07 2.46 -0.11
C ARG A 155 0.17 3.58 0.43
N TRP A 156 -0.98 3.24 1.01
CA TRP A 156 -1.89 4.22 1.58
C TRP A 156 -1.26 4.95 2.78
N GLU A 157 -0.60 4.27 3.70
CA GLU A 157 0.13 4.87 4.83
C GLU A 157 1.32 5.74 4.41
N SER A 158 1.73 5.64 3.14
CA SER A 158 2.84 6.38 2.56
C SER A 158 2.40 7.66 1.84
N HIS A 159 1.10 7.94 1.72
CA HIS A 159 0.66 9.07 0.90
C HIS A 159 0.92 10.43 1.54
N ILE A 160 1.20 11.39 0.65
CA ILE A 160 1.45 12.79 0.94
C ILE A 160 0.27 13.59 0.41
N PRO A 161 -0.27 14.58 1.15
CA PRO A 161 -1.41 15.35 0.68
C PRO A 161 -0.98 16.19 -0.54
N PRO A 162 -1.84 16.33 -1.57
CA PRO A 162 -1.53 17.15 -2.75
C PRO A 162 -1.17 18.60 -2.41
N SER A 163 -1.69 19.10 -1.29
CA SER A 163 -1.43 20.45 -0.77
C SER A 163 -0.10 20.60 0.00
N ASN A 164 0.74 19.56 0.10
CA ASN A 164 1.97 19.66 0.85
C ASN A 164 2.93 20.67 0.17
N PRO A 165 3.23 21.83 0.81
CA PRO A 165 4.03 22.89 0.21
C PRO A 165 5.49 22.48 0.00
N THR A 166 5.97 21.47 0.74
CA THR A 166 7.34 20.95 0.65
C THR A 166 7.68 20.41 -0.75
N PHE A 167 6.66 20.06 -1.54
CA PHE A 167 6.81 19.50 -2.89
C PHE A 167 6.19 20.37 -3.97
N ALA A 168 5.66 21.54 -3.61
CA ALA A 168 5.04 22.47 -4.54
C ALA A 168 6.05 23.34 -5.29
N SER A 169 7.33 23.34 -4.90
CA SER A 169 8.31 24.35 -5.34
C SER A 169 9.16 23.99 -6.56
N ASP A 170 9.40 22.71 -6.86
CA ASP A 170 10.58 22.40 -7.68
C ASP A 170 10.31 22.11 -9.15
N LYS A 171 9.09 21.80 -9.54
CA LYS A 171 8.67 21.86 -10.94
C LYS A 171 7.22 22.28 -10.96
N LYS A 172 6.93 23.33 -11.74
CA LYS A 172 5.61 23.58 -12.32
C LYS A 172 5.31 22.39 -13.25
N LEU A 173 5.10 21.23 -12.65
CA LEU A 173 4.64 20.01 -13.30
C LEU A 173 3.26 20.36 -13.83
N ASP A 174 3.13 20.27 -15.14
CA ASP A 174 1.94 20.62 -15.89
C ASP A 174 0.73 20.02 -15.19
N LEU A 175 -0.10 20.89 -14.60
CA LEU A 175 -1.35 20.55 -13.94
C LEU A 175 -2.32 19.80 -14.87
N GLU A 176 -2.03 19.75 -16.17
CA GLU A 176 -2.83 19.08 -17.19
C GLU A 176 -2.63 17.55 -17.19
N GLU A 177 -1.56 17.04 -16.59
CA GLU A 177 -1.35 15.60 -16.36
C GLU A 177 -1.66 15.25 -14.90
N GLY A 178 -2.95 15.41 -14.56
CA GLY A 178 -3.63 14.98 -13.33
C GLY A 178 -2.75 14.67 -12.13
N GLY A 179 -2.62 15.64 -11.20
CA GLY A 179 -1.86 15.59 -9.95
C GLY A 179 -1.74 14.20 -9.32
N GLY A 180 -0.73 13.45 -9.79
CA GLY A 180 -0.59 12.02 -9.52
C GLY A 180 -0.26 11.73 -8.06
N GLU A 181 -0.42 10.46 -7.69
CA GLU A 181 -0.09 9.97 -6.35
C GLU A 181 1.36 10.33 -5.95
N ARG A 182 1.49 11.00 -4.80
CA ARG A 182 2.78 11.33 -4.18
C ARG A 182 2.97 10.55 -2.90
N LEU A 183 4.10 9.88 -2.80
CA LEU A 183 4.38 8.95 -1.72
C LEU A 183 5.69 9.32 -1.00
N GLY A 184 5.75 9.03 0.29
CA GLY A 184 6.96 9.06 1.10
C GLY A 184 7.33 7.67 1.61
N CYS A 185 8.62 7.42 1.77
CA CYS A 185 9.10 6.16 2.30
C CYS A 185 9.14 6.22 3.82
N TRP A 186 8.24 5.49 4.48
CA TRP A 186 8.29 5.43 5.94
C TRP A 186 9.39 4.50 6.47
N ILE A 187 9.93 3.57 5.67
CA ILE A 187 11.10 2.76 6.10
C ILE A 187 12.28 3.70 6.37
N CYS A 188 12.62 4.56 5.40
CA CYS A 188 13.64 5.59 5.58
C CYS A 188 13.36 6.46 6.80
N TYR A 189 12.10 6.84 7.01
CA TYR A 189 11.75 7.71 8.12
C TYR A 189 11.88 7.01 9.49
N GLU A 190 11.31 5.83 9.65
CA GLU A 190 11.22 5.13 10.94
C GLU A 190 12.49 4.39 11.32
N TYR A 191 13.20 3.79 10.35
CA TYR A 191 14.40 3.01 10.63
C TYR A 191 15.68 3.81 10.44
N ASP A 192 15.72 4.71 9.46
CA ASP A 192 16.94 5.47 9.15
C ASP A 192 16.90 6.90 9.71
N GLY A 193 15.73 7.36 10.17
CA GLY A 193 15.52 8.74 10.64
C GLY A 193 15.58 9.78 9.51
N VAL A 194 15.44 9.37 8.25
CA VAL A 194 15.58 10.23 7.06
C VAL A 194 14.24 10.35 6.34
N TRP A 195 13.79 11.58 6.08
CA TRP A 195 12.61 11.81 5.25
C TRP A 195 12.93 11.72 3.76
N LYS A 196 12.34 10.75 3.06
CA LYS A 196 12.31 10.68 1.60
C LYS A 196 10.85 10.73 1.14
N GLY A 197 10.41 11.91 0.69
CA GLY A 197 9.03 12.18 0.27
C GLY A 197 8.91 12.75 -1.13
N GLY A 198 7.69 12.89 -1.61
CA GLY A 198 7.36 13.55 -2.89
C GLY A 198 7.58 12.68 -4.12
N MET A 199 7.90 11.40 -3.92
CA MET A 199 8.14 10.46 -5.01
C MET A 199 6.86 10.17 -5.77
N GLY A 200 6.96 10.07 -7.10
CA GLY A 200 5.91 9.47 -7.90
C GLY A 200 5.80 7.96 -7.61
N VAL A 201 4.72 7.32 -8.08
CA VAL A 201 4.47 5.88 -7.85
C VAL A 201 5.66 5.03 -8.31
N GLU A 202 6.09 5.16 -9.56
CA GLU A 202 7.22 4.41 -10.14
C GLU A 202 8.50 4.56 -9.31
N GLU A 203 8.85 5.80 -8.98
CA GLU A 203 10.05 6.14 -8.18
C GLU A 203 9.97 5.54 -6.78
N TRP A 204 8.80 5.64 -6.13
CA TRP A 204 8.60 5.09 -4.79
C TRP A 204 8.69 3.57 -4.77
N TYR A 205 8.13 2.87 -5.77
CA TYR A 205 8.25 1.41 -5.87
C TYR A 205 9.71 0.99 -6.15
N ALA A 206 10.42 1.69 -7.03
CA ALA A 206 11.85 1.46 -7.25
C ALA A 206 12.67 1.68 -5.96
N HIS A 207 12.33 2.72 -5.19
CA HIS A 207 12.95 3.01 -3.92
C HIS A 207 12.66 1.94 -2.86
N PHE A 208 11.41 1.52 -2.70
CA PHE A 208 11.02 0.42 -1.80
C PHE A 208 11.71 -0.90 -2.17
N ARG A 209 11.84 -1.19 -3.47
CA ARG A 209 12.62 -2.34 -3.95
C ARG A 209 14.07 -2.29 -3.47
N GLY A 210 14.68 -1.11 -3.41
CA GLY A 210 16.02 -0.90 -2.86
C GLY A 210 16.14 -1.43 -1.43
N HIS A 211 15.21 -1.05 -0.55
CA HIS A 211 15.17 -1.53 0.83
C HIS A 211 15.09 -3.06 0.90
N VAL A 212 14.16 -3.67 0.18
CA VAL A 212 13.92 -5.11 0.31
C VAL A 212 15.01 -5.94 -0.38
N ARG A 213 15.44 -5.54 -1.57
CA ARG A 213 16.34 -6.33 -2.42
C ARG A 213 17.82 -6.06 -2.16
N ALA A 214 18.21 -4.78 -2.04
CA ALA A 214 19.61 -4.40 -1.94
C ALA A 214 20.07 -4.27 -0.49
N GLU A 215 19.24 -3.67 0.37
CA GLU A 215 19.57 -3.41 1.78
C GLU A 215 19.16 -4.57 2.70
N GLY A 216 18.39 -5.53 2.19
CA GLY A 216 18.05 -6.77 2.89
C GLY A 216 16.95 -6.63 3.95
N TYR A 217 16.10 -5.59 3.86
CA TYR A 217 14.95 -5.44 4.74
C TYR A 217 14.02 -6.65 4.58
N ARG A 218 13.85 -7.40 5.67
CA ARG A 218 12.94 -8.56 5.68
C ARG A 218 11.52 -8.06 5.90
N VAL A 219 10.66 -8.24 4.92
CA VAL A 219 9.23 -7.93 5.04
C VAL A 219 8.48 -9.09 5.67
N CYS A 220 7.59 -8.80 6.62
CA CYS A 220 6.66 -9.77 7.16
C CYS A 220 5.64 -10.12 6.08
N ARG A 221 5.63 -11.38 5.63
CA ARG A 221 4.74 -11.84 4.56
C ARG A 221 3.57 -12.61 5.15
N GLY A 222 2.37 -12.30 4.69
CA GLY A 222 1.17 -13.07 4.99
C GLY A 222 1.06 -14.34 4.14
N LYS A 223 -0.02 -15.09 4.36
CA LYS A 223 -0.31 -16.33 3.60
C LYS A 223 -0.40 -16.11 2.08
N THR A 224 -0.76 -14.91 1.65
CA THR A 224 -0.87 -14.52 0.24
C THR A 224 0.45 -14.07 -0.37
N GLY A 225 1.55 -14.07 0.39
CA GLY A 225 2.87 -13.60 -0.06
C GLY A 225 3.06 -12.08 0.01
N GLY A 226 1.98 -11.30 0.15
CA GLY A 226 2.03 -9.85 0.32
C GLY A 226 2.48 -9.44 1.72
N MET A 227 2.90 -8.18 1.82
CA MET A 227 3.28 -7.54 3.08
C MET A 227 2.12 -7.58 4.08
N GLN A 228 2.41 -8.07 5.29
CA GLN A 228 1.44 -8.24 6.36
C GLN A 228 1.47 -7.02 7.28
N ARG A 229 0.28 -6.65 7.76
CA ARG A 229 0.11 -5.60 8.76
C ARG A 229 0.65 -6.04 10.11
N ARG A 230 1.18 -5.09 10.88
CA ARG A 230 1.70 -5.38 12.22
C ARG A 230 0.66 -6.07 13.10
N ARG A 231 -0.58 -5.55 13.16
CA ARG A 231 -1.69 -6.16 13.93
C ARG A 231 -2.04 -7.60 13.53
N ASN A 232 -1.73 -8.00 12.30
CA ASN A 232 -2.00 -9.37 11.84
C ASN A 232 -0.84 -10.30 12.14
N CYS A 233 0.35 -9.77 12.44
CA CYS A 233 1.52 -10.57 12.76
C CYS A 233 1.36 -11.14 14.18
N GLY A 234 1.23 -12.47 14.28
CA GLY A 234 1.12 -13.17 15.57
C GLY A 234 2.45 -13.34 16.31
N VAL A 235 3.53 -12.74 15.82
CA VAL A 235 4.86 -12.84 16.42
C VAL A 235 5.12 -11.59 17.26
N GLU A 236 5.12 -11.77 18.57
CA GLU A 236 5.50 -10.72 19.51
C GLU A 236 6.94 -10.26 19.23
N GLY A 237 7.14 -8.95 19.12
CA GLY A 237 8.47 -8.40 18.84
C GLY A 237 9.02 -8.75 17.44
N CYS A 238 8.18 -9.06 16.45
CA CYS A 238 8.62 -9.38 15.10
C CYS A 238 9.55 -8.29 14.53
N SER A 239 10.79 -8.69 14.19
CA SER A 239 11.85 -7.80 13.68
C SER A 239 11.71 -7.47 12.19
N LYS A 240 10.72 -8.04 11.50
CA LYS A 240 10.45 -7.77 10.09
C LYS A 240 9.71 -6.45 9.90
N VAL A 241 9.83 -5.87 8.71
CA VAL A 241 9.04 -4.69 8.30
C VAL A 241 7.59 -5.14 8.06
N HIS A 242 6.64 -4.41 8.64
CA HIS A 242 5.21 -4.64 8.47
C HIS A 242 4.57 -3.40 7.88
N SER A 243 3.45 -3.55 7.18
CA SER A 243 2.55 -2.42 6.98
C SER A 243 1.60 -2.30 8.19
#